data_AF-A0A5N6V2K9-F1
#
_entry.id   AF-A0A5N6V2K9-F1
#
_cell.length_a   1.000
_cell.length_b   1.000
_cell.length_c   1.000
_cell.angle_alpha   90.00
_cell.angle_beta   90.00
_cell.angle_gamma   90.00
#
_symmetry.space_group_name_H-M   'P 1'
#
loop_
_entity.id
_entity.type
_entity.pdbx_description
1 polymer ?
#
loop_
_entity_poly.entity_id
_entity_poly.type
_entity_poly.pdbx_seq_one_letter_code
_entity_poly.pdbx_strand_id
1 'polypeptide(L)'
;MTEKSWAEQVIDEFFTARKSPTRGQCHRLALSISEVTKSQDQHHKESIILSFRQSPSKLDEEIVRVAQLIHGCLVPHARNHGIMGGSDPPLSIYTMPLLPGVACLETLSYQADMGPDEEAKHICFVIHLARYFARCPATPQPMEHQMRVEYEAGISHKLTLLKASPSAAVPISIISELETILPLLFDSEYPQVLTHGDFSKTNILVNPDTYEITGIVDWSLAAVQPFGIELDCLFLMTGYMDLNGWHNYTCRPQLWEAFWAEFWAVSGIEDDGGLRRENIRSMAEKAAKIGAILRYAFNRKVDGGPSEVLSTSDVMLRMLKAWLDVKVT
;
A
#
# COMPACT_ATOMS: atom_id res chain seq x y z
N MET A 1 -36.86 6.42 0.39
CA MET A 1 -35.95 5.27 0.35
C MET A 1 -34.57 5.80 0.66
N THR A 2 -33.95 5.37 1.75
CA THR A 2 -32.58 5.77 2.11
C THR A 2 -31.60 5.13 1.12
N GLU A 3 -30.71 5.93 0.57
CA GLU A 3 -29.66 5.48 -0.33
C GLU A 3 -28.70 4.55 0.42
N LYS A 4 -28.33 3.41 -0.20
CA LYS A 4 -27.40 2.45 0.42
C LYS A 4 -26.01 3.08 0.48
N SER A 5 -25.28 2.82 1.56
CA SER A 5 -23.86 3.22 1.66
C SER A 5 -23.03 2.55 0.56
N TRP A 6 -21.92 3.18 0.17
CA TRP A 6 -20.99 2.60 -0.80
C TRP A 6 -20.52 1.19 -0.39
N ALA A 7 -20.22 0.99 0.90
CA ALA A 7 -19.82 -0.32 1.42
C ALA A 7 -20.91 -1.38 1.23
N GLU A 8 -22.18 -1.04 1.47
CA GLU A 8 -23.31 -1.96 1.22
C GLU A 8 -23.47 -2.26 -0.27
N GLN A 9 -23.26 -1.27 -1.15
CA GLN A 9 -23.29 -1.48 -2.61
C GLN A 9 -22.20 -2.46 -3.06
N VAL A 10 -20.95 -2.29 -2.58
CA VAL A 10 -19.84 -3.19 -2.90
C VAL A 10 -20.08 -4.61 -2.38
N ILE A 11 -20.65 -4.74 -1.17
CA ILE A 11 -21.02 -6.05 -0.63
C ILE A 11 -22.10 -6.71 -1.49
N ASP A 12 -23.13 -5.97 -1.91
CA ASP A 12 -24.20 -6.51 -2.75
C ASP A 12 -23.66 -6.94 -4.12
N GLU A 13 -22.78 -6.15 -4.74
CA GLU A 13 -22.09 -6.50 -5.99
C GLU A 13 -21.27 -7.78 -5.84
N PHE A 14 -20.52 -7.91 -4.73
CA PHE A 14 -19.74 -9.10 -4.43
C PHE A 14 -20.59 -10.38 -4.42
N PHE A 15 -21.82 -10.32 -3.92
CA PHE A 15 -22.72 -11.48 -3.88
C PHE A 15 -23.58 -11.64 -5.13
N THR A 16 -23.81 -10.58 -5.92
CA THR A 16 -24.65 -10.63 -7.12
C THR A 16 -24.08 -11.55 -8.19
N ALA A 17 -22.75 -11.57 -8.35
CA ALA A 17 -22.09 -12.41 -9.35
C ALA A 17 -21.91 -13.89 -8.93
N ARG A 18 -22.30 -14.26 -7.70
CA ARG A 18 -22.03 -15.59 -7.12
C ARG A 18 -23.27 -16.48 -7.14
N LYS A 19 -23.09 -17.76 -7.51
CA LYS A 19 -24.14 -18.76 -7.33
C LYS A 19 -24.26 -19.20 -5.87
N SER A 20 -23.12 -19.28 -5.20
CA SER A 20 -23.00 -19.58 -3.76
C SER A 20 -21.65 -19.13 -3.23
N PRO A 21 -21.49 -18.88 -1.92
CA PRO A 21 -22.55 -18.74 -0.91
C PRO A 21 -23.29 -17.40 -1.01
N THR A 22 -24.46 -17.30 -0.38
CA THR A 22 -25.16 -16.02 -0.12
C THR A 22 -24.55 -15.30 1.09
N ARG A 23 -24.80 -13.99 1.21
CA ARG A 23 -24.41 -13.19 2.39
C ARG A 23 -24.84 -13.84 3.71
N GLY A 24 -26.06 -14.39 3.76
CA GLY A 24 -26.57 -15.08 4.95
C GLY A 24 -25.87 -16.40 5.26
N GLN A 25 -25.39 -17.14 4.24
CA GLN A 25 -24.57 -18.34 4.44
C GLN A 25 -23.19 -17.97 4.99
N CYS A 26 -22.55 -16.93 4.46
CA CYS A 26 -21.30 -16.40 5.01
C CYS A 26 -21.46 -15.96 6.47
N HIS A 27 -22.54 -15.25 6.79
CA HIS A 27 -22.79 -14.80 8.16
C HIS A 27 -22.95 -15.96 9.15
N ARG A 28 -23.72 -17.01 8.79
CA ARG A 28 -23.85 -18.20 9.64
C ARG A 28 -22.52 -18.92 9.87
N LEU A 29 -21.71 -19.05 8.82
CA LEU A 29 -20.38 -19.64 8.94
C LEU A 29 -19.46 -18.79 9.83
N ALA A 30 -19.55 -17.47 9.71
CA ALA A 30 -18.76 -16.57 10.54
C ALA A 30 -19.09 -16.74 12.03
N LEU A 31 -20.38 -16.88 12.37
CA LEU A 31 -20.83 -17.16 13.74
C LEU A 31 -20.27 -18.49 14.25
N SER A 32 -20.34 -19.56 13.46
CA SER A 32 -19.86 -20.87 13.89
C SER A 32 -18.34 -20.89 14.10
N ILE A 33 -17.57 -20.22 13.23
CA ILE A 33 -16.11 -20.13 13.39
C ILE A 33 -15.78 -19.31 14.65
N SER A 34 -16.48 -18.19 14.87
CA SER A 34 -16.27 -17.35 16.06
C SER A 34 -16.53 -18.10 17.37
N GLU A 35 -17.56 -18.94 17.42
CA GLU A 35 -17.86 -19.77 18.60
C GLU A 35 -16.76 -20.80 18.87
N VAL A 36 -16.25 -21.47 17.84
CA VAL A 36 -15.15 -22.43 17.96
C VAL A 36 -13.88 -21.74 18.45
N THR A 37 -13.52 -20.57 17.90
CA THR A 37 -12.31 -19.87 18.33
C THR A 37 -12.39 -19.40 19.79
N LYS A 38 -13.56 -18.89 20.23
CA LYS A 38 -13.80 -18.53 21.64
C LYS A 38 -13.65 -19.71 22.60
N SER A 39 -13.94 -20.93 22.15
CA SER A 39 -13.80 -22.12 22.99
C SER A 39 -12.35 -22.61 23.14
N GLN A 40 -11.49 -22.29 22.17
CA GLN A 40 -10.08 -22.71 22.14
C GLN A 40 -9.17 -21.71 22.87
N ASP A 41 -9.42 -20.41 22.75
CA ASP A 41 -8.62 -19.36 23.38
C ASP A 41 -9.25 -18.88 24.70
N GLN A 42 -9.01 -19.63 25.79
CA GLN A 42 -9.54 -19.33 27.12
C GLN A 42 -8.96 -18.05 27.78
N HIS A 43 -7.97 -17.38 27.17
CA HIS A 43 -7.20 -16.33 27.84
C HIS A 43 -7.35 -14.89 27.35
N HIS A 44 -7.98 -14.59 26.21
CA HIS A 44 -8.35 -13.20 25.89
C HIS A 44 -9.59 -13.17 24.98
N LYS A 45 -10.58 -12.33 25.33
CA LYS A 45 -11.69 -11.97 24.43
C LYS A 45 -11.16 -11.01 23.33
N GLU A 46 -10.25 -11.49 22.50
CA GLU A 46 -9.82 -10.72 21.34
C GLU A 46 -10.92 -10.72 20.28
N SER A 47 -11.21 -9.53 19.75
CA SER A 47 -12.09 -9.38 18.59
C SER A 47 -11.38 -9.97 17.37
N ILE A 48 -12.10 -10.77 16.59
CA ILE A 48 -11.56 -11.45 15.40
C ILE A 48 -12.29 -10.92 14.17
N ILE A 49 -11.51 -10.62 13.14
CA ILE A 49 -12.00 -10.38 11.79
C ILE A 49 -12.05 -11.70 11.03
N LEU A 50 -13.19 -11.97 10.41
CA LEU A 50 -13.35 -13.07 9.47
C LEU A 50 -13.47 -12.52 8.05
N SER A 51 -12.57 -12.96 7.18
CA SER A 51 -12.42 -12.46 5.81
C SER A 51 -12.75 -13.55 4.80
N PHE A 52 -13.65 -13.24 3.89
CA PHE A 52 -13.99 -14.07 2.74
C PHE A 52 -13.34 -13.49 1.50
N ARG A 53 -12.46 -14.25 0.85
CA ARG A 53 -11.65 -13.77 -0.28
C ARG A 53 -11.87 -14.60 -1.52
N GLN A 54 -12.05 -13.92 -2.65
CA GLN A 54 -12.10 -14.58 -3.95
C GLN A 54 -10.71 -15.06 -4.35
N SER A 55 -10.62 -15.98 -5.31
CA SER A 55 -9.33 -16.55 -5.71
C SER A 55 -8.25 -15.52 -6.05
N PRO A 56 -8.53 -14.41 -6.76
CA PRO A 56 -7.51 -13.40 -7.07
C PRO A 56 -7.03 -12.58 -5.87
N SER A 57 -7.80 -12.54 -4.77
CA SER A 57 -7.49 -11.73 -3.58
C SER A 57 -7.11 -12.57 -2.36
N LYS A 58 -6.73 -13.83 -2.58
CA LYS A 58 -6.23 -14.71 -1.52
C LYS A 58 -4.97 -14.12 -0.88
N LEU A 59 -4.80 -14.39 0.40
CA LEU A 59 -3.56 -14.07 1.10
C LEU A 59 -2.55 -15.18 0.83
N ASP A 60 -1.37 -14.81 0.35
CA ASP A 60 -0.23 -15.70 0.30
C ASP A 60 0.33 -15.85 1.73
N GLU A 61 0.23 -17.05 2.28
CA GLU A 61 0.59 -17.36 3.67
C GLU A 61 2.07 -17.12 3.93
N GLU A 62 2.93 -17.40 2.95
CA GLU A 62 4.37 -17.19 3.09
C GLU A 62 4.72 -15.70 3.03
N ILE A 63 4.08 -14.95 2.13
CA ILE A 63 4.24 -13.49 2.07
C ILE A 63 3.76 -12.83 3.36
N VAL A 64 2.60 -13.22 3.90
CA VAL A 64 2.11 -12.70 5.19
C VAL A 64 3.08 -13.06 6.31
N ARG A 65 3.63 -14.27 6.33
CA ARG A 65 4.63 -14.68 7.31
C ARG A 65 5.89 -13.83 7.24
N VAL A 66 6.37 -13.50 6.04
CA VAL A 66 7.51 -12.59 5.83
C VAL A 66 7.15 -11.17 6.30
N ALA A 67 5.94 -10.67 6.00
CA ALA A 67 5.47 -9.38 6.49
C ALA A 67 5.47 -9.31 8.02
N GLN A 68 5.01 -10.37 8.69
CA GLN A 68 5.07 -10.48 10.15
C GLN A 68 6.49 -10.53 10.70
N LEU A 69 7.43 -11.19 10.01
CA LEU A 69 8.83 -11.23 10.41
C LEU A 69 9.47 -9.83 10.36
N ILE A 70 9.16 -9.04 9.33
CA ILE A 70 9.74 -7.70 9.12
C ILE A 70 9.07 -6.66 10.03
N HIS A 71 7.73 -6.69 10.14
CA HIS A 71 6.95 -5.61 10.74
C HIS A 71 6.34 -5.96 12.11
N GLY A 72 6.45 -7.21 12.56
CA GLY A 72 6.01 -7.66 13.87
C GLY A 72 4.51 -7.49 14.07
N CYS A 73 4.13 -6.86 15.19
CA CYS A 73 2.73 -6.68 15.60
C CYS A 73 1.91 -5.76 14.70
N LEU A 74 2.52 -5.05 13.74
CA LEU A 74 1.78 -4.26 12.77
C LEU A 74 1.01 -5.12 11.76
N VAL A 75 1.38 -6.40 11.61
CA VAL A 75 0.79 -7.30 10.61
C VAL A 75 -0.06 -8.36 11.30
N PRO A 76 -1.35 -8.46 10.98
CA PRO A 76 -2.22 -9.41 11.65
C PRO A 76 -1.86 -10.84 11.23
N HIS A 77 -1.88 -11.77 12.18
CA HIS A 77 -1.73 -13.18 11.85
C HIS A 77 -3.02 -13.70 11.21
N ALA A 78 -2.96 -14.05 9.93
CA ALA A 78 -4.09 -14.60 9.21
C ALA A 78 -4.05 -16.13 9.24
N ARG A 79 -5.05 -16.74 9.90
CA ARG A 79 -5.26 -18.19 9.88
C ARG A 79 -6.16 -18.56 8.73
N ASN A 80 -5.68 -19.45 7.86
CA ASN A 80 -6.43 -19.99 6.72
C ASN A 80 -7.35 -21.15 7.17
N HIS A 81 -8.64 -21.09 6.81
CA HIS A 81 -9.64 -22.13 7.08
C HIS A 81 -10.03 -22.93 5.83
N GLY A 82 -9.28 -22.76 4.74
CA GLY A 82 -9.52 -23.40 3.46
C GLY A 82 -10.57 -22.69 2.62
N ILE A 83 -11.18 -23.45 1.70
CA ILE A 83 -12.21 -22.98 0.78
C ILE A 83 -13.58 -23.34 1.33
N MET A 84 -14.53 -22.42 1.29
CA MET A 84 -15.90 -22.66 1.70
C MET A 84 -16.54 -23.78 0.86
N GLY A 85 -17.05 -24.81 1.54
CA GLY A 85 -17.69 -25.95 0.89
C GLY A 85 -18.86 -25.51 0.00
N GLY A 86 -18.84 -25.97 -1.26
CA GLY A 86 -19.91 -25.69 -2.23
C GLY A 86 -19.96 -24.24 -2.73
N SER A 87 -18.93 -23.41 -2.52
CA SER A 87 -18.85 -22.06 -3.08
C SER A 87 -18.57 -22.09 -4.60
N ASP A 88 -19.37 -21.35 -5.37
CA ASP A 88 -19.16 -21.13 -6.81
C ASP A 88 -19.34 -19.63 -7.13
N PRO A 89 -18.25 -18.90 -7.47
CA PRO A 89 -16.85 -19.36 -7.56
C PRO A 89 -16.21 -19.67 -6.18
N PRO A 90 -15.01 -20.31 -6.13
CA PRO A 90 -14.31 -20.62 -4.89
C PRO A 90 -14.14 -19.40 -3.97
N LEU A 91 -14.32 -19.60 -2.66
CA LEU A 91 -14.19 -18.56 -1.64
C LEU A 91 -13.32 -19.03 -0.49
N SER A 92 -12.14 -18.43 -0.33
CA SER A 92 -11.24 -18.72 0.79
C SER A 92 -11.69 -18.01 2.06
N ILE A 93 -11.45 -18.64 3.20
CA ILE A 93 -11.86 -18.13 4.51
C ILE A 93 -10.61 -17.92 5.37
N TYR A 94 -10.50 -16.74 5.96
CA TYR A 94 -9.42 -16.40 6.88
C TYR A 94 -9.99 -15.83 8.17
N THR A 95 -9.33 -16.08 9.29
CA THR A 95 -9.54 -15.32 10.53
C THR A 95 -8.26 -14.61 10.93
N MET A 96 -8.38 -13.41 11.48
CA MET A 96 -7.24 -12.64 11.96
C MET A 96 -7.65 -11.76 13.14
N PRO A 97 -6.73 -11.42 14.05
CA PRO A 97 -7.04 -10.51 15.15
C PRO A 97 -7.45 -9.14 14.59
N LEU A 98 -8.42 -8.50 15.24
CA LEU A 98 -8.72 -7.09 15.02
C LEU A 98 -7.57 -6.28 15.61
N LEU A 99 -6.74 -5.71 14.75
CA LEU A 99 -5.67 -4.82 15.18
C LEU A 99 -6.25 -3.52 15.79
N PRO A 100 -5.58 -2.93 16.79
CA PRO A 100 -6.03 -1.68 17.41
C PRO A 100 -5.88 -0.49 16.47
N GLY A 101 -6.65 0.57 16.74
CA GLY A 101 -6.64 1.81 15.98
C GLY A 101 -7.85 1.95 15.05
N VAL A 102 -7.87 3.05 14.32
CA VAL A 102 -8.88 3.37 13.29
C VAL A 102 -8.18 3.65 11.97
N ALA A 103 -8.89 3.62 10.85
CA ALA A 103 -8.27 3.87 9.56
C ALA A 103 -7.63 5.27 9.51
N CYS A 104 -6.41 5.38 8.95
CA CYS A 104 -5.69 6.65 8.81
C CYS A 104 -6.51 7.72 8.06
N LEU A 105 -7.36 7.28 7.12
CA LEU A 105 -8.34 8.12 6.41
C LEU A 105 -9.28 8.90 7.35
N GLU A 106 -9.53 8.39 8.56
CA GLU A 106 -10.48 8.96 9.53
C GLU A 106 -9.80 9.82 10.60
N THR A 107 -8.46 9.81 10.71
CA THR A 107 -7.73 10.46 11.81
C THR A 107 -7.07 11.78 11.45
N LEU A 108 -6.48 11.87 10.26
CA LEU A 108 -5.67 13.01 9.85
C LEU A 108 -6.51 14.03 9.07
N SER A 109 -6.31 15.33 9.32
CA SER A 109 -7.02 16.37 8.59
C SER A 109 -6.53 16.54 7.15
N TYR A 110 -7.39 17.15 6.33
CA TYR A 110 -7.15 17.44 4.92
C TYR A 110 -7.08 18.96 4.67
N GLN A 111 -6.38 19.69 5.55
CA GLN A 111 -6.23 21.14 5.46
C GLN A 111 -4.85 21.51 4.92
N ALA A 112 -4.79 22.42 3.94
CA ALA A 112 -3.53 22.87 3.35
C ALA A 112 -2.61 23.51 4.40
N ASP A 113 -3.17 24.46 5.14
CA ASP A 113 -2.52 25.19 6.22
C ASP A 113 -2.98 24.60 7.55
N MET A 114 -2.06 23.88 8.20
CA MET A 114 -2.29 23.27 9.49
C MET A 114 -1.85 24.20 10.62
N GLY A 115 -2.60 24.21 11.72
CA GLY A 115 -2.10 24.77 12.96
C GLY A 115 -1.00 23.88 13.58
N PRO A 116 -0.21 24.40 14.55
CA PRO A 116 0.91 23.66 15.14
C PRO A 116 0.53 22.28 15.68
N ASP A 117 -0.64 22.17 16.32
CA ASP A 117 -1.12 20.90 16.88
C ASP A 117 -1.39 19.86 15.79
N GLU A 118 -1.96 20.28 14.66
CA GLU A 118 -2.30 19.37 13.57
C GLU A 118 -1.08 18.97 12.74
N GLU A 119 -0.14 19.89 12.56
CA GLU A 119 1.17 19.62 11.98
C GLU A 119 1.94 18.59 12.83
N ALA A 120 1.93 18.73 14.16
CA ALA A 120 2.58 17.78 15.06
C ALA A 120 2.04 16.34 14.94
N LYS A 121 0.73 16.18 14.70
CA LYS A 121 0.11 14.86 14.44
C LYS A 121 0.61 14.25 13.14
N HIS A 122 0.69 15.05 12.08
CA HIS A 122 1.23 14.61 10.79
C HIS A 122 2.71 14.25 10.91
N ILE A 123 3.50 15.02 11.65
CA ILE A 123 4.90 14.69 11.94
C ILE A 123 5.00 13.34 12.66
N CYS A 124 4.19 13.12 13.72
CA CYS A 124 4.17 11.85 14.44
C CYS A 124 3.84 10.66 13.51
N PHE A 125 2.78 10.80 12.71
CA PHE A 125 2.40 9.78 11.73
C PHE A 125 3.54 9.47 10.75
N VAL A 126 4.17 10.51 10.19
CA VAL A 126 5.22 10.36 9.17
C VAL A 126 6.52 9.77 9.77
N ILE A 127 6.81 10.02 11.05
CA ILE A 127 7.87 9.34 11.81
C ILE A 127 7.58 7.82 11.91
N HIS A 128 6.34 7.44 12.25
CA HIS A 128 5.97 6.02 12.30
C HIS A 128 5.99 5.36 10.92
N LEU A 129 5.63 6.11 9.87
CA LEU A 129 5.75 5.67 8.49
C LEU A 129 7.21 5.43 8.09
N ALA A 130 8.12 6.31 8.48
CA ALA A 130 9.56 6.13 8.26
C ALA A 130 10.10 4.86 8.94
N ARG A 131 9.68 4.60 10.18
CA ARG A 131 10.01 3.37 10.90
C ARG A 131 9.51 2.12 10.18
N TYR A 132 8.32 2.17 9.58
CA TYR A 132 7.81 1.06 8.78
C TYR A 132 8.73 0.77 7.58
N PHE A 133 9.03 1.79 6.77
CA PHE A 133 9.86 1.64 5.57
C PHE A 133 11.31 1.27 5.88
N ALA A 134 11.87 1.76 6.98
CA ALA A 134 13.25 1.48 7.35
C ALA A 134 13.50 0.03 7.77
N ARG A 135 12.44 -0.73 8.14
CA ARG A 135 12.55 -2.16 8.46
C ARG A 135 12.87 -3.01 7.23
N CYS A 136 12.43 -2.61 6.04
CA CYS A 136 12.57 -3.47 4.86
C CYS A 136 14.01 -3.54 4.32
N PRO A 137 14.75 -2.43 4.14
CA PRO A 137 16.15 -2.48 3.70
C PRO A 137 17.09 -3.22 4.65
N ALA A 138 16.75 -3.28 5.94
CA ALA A 138 17.50 -4.07 6.93
C ALA A 138 17.30 -5.58 6.76
N THR A 139 16.29 -6.00 5.99
CA THR A 139 16.00 -7.40 5.69
C THR A 139 15.61 -7.52 4.23
N PRO A 140 16.55 -7.38 3.26
CA PRO A 140 16.21 -7.57 1.84
C PRO A 140 15.74 -9.00 1.56
N GLN A 141 14.76 -9.14 0.68
CA GLN A 141 14.24 -10.44 0.26
C GLN A 141 15.03 -10.95 -0.94
N PRO A 142 15.33 -12.26 -1.01
CA PRO A 142 15.84 -12.83 -2.24
C PRO A 142 14.79 -12.70 -3.34
N MET A 143 15.25 -12.33 -4.54
CA MET A 143 14.44 -12.34 -5.75
C MET A 143 15.15 -13.20 -6.78
N GLU A 144 14.50 -14.27 -7.22
CA GLU A 144 15.04 -15.13 -8.27
C GLU A 144 15.26 -14.34 -9.56
N HIS A 145 16.32 -14.68 -10.29
CA HIS A 145 16.70 -13.98 -11.52
C HIS A 145 15.55 -13.92 -12.54
N GLN A 146 14.80 -15.01 -12.71
CA GLN A 146 13.70 -15.06 -13.65
C GLN A 146 12.57 -14.08 -13.26
N MET A 147 12.18 -14.05 -11.98
CA MET A 147 11.19 -13.10 -11.46
C MET A 147 11.65 -11.65 -11.63
N ARG A 148 12.94 -11.39 -11.39
CA ARG A 148 13.57 -10.06 -11.57
C ARG A 148 13.44 -9.58 -13.01
N VAL A 149 13.79 -10.42 -13.98
CA VAL A 149 13.67 -10.12 -15.41
C VAL A 149 12.21 -9.90 -15.81
N GLU A 150 11.29 -10.72 -15.30
CA GLU A 150 9.86 -10.58 -15.60
C GLU A 150 9.24 -9.29 -15.07
N TYR A 151 9.57 -8.91 -13.83
CA TYR A 151 9.10 -7.65 -13.25
C TYR A 151 9.70 -6.43 -13.94
N GLU A 152 11.01 -6.44 -14.20
CA GLU A 152 11.66 -5.37 -14.96
C GLU A 152 11.00 -5.20 -16.34
N ALA A 153 10.83 -6.28 -17.09
CA ALA A 153 10.20 -6.25 -18.41
C ALA A 153 8.74 -5.77 -18.34
N GLY A 154 7.99 -6.20 -17.31
CA GLY A 154 6.60 -5.81 -17.10
C GLY A 154 6.43 -4.32 -16.78
N ILE A 155 7.37 -3.71 -16.06
CA ILE A 155 7.39 -2.27 -15.79
C ILE A 155 7.85 -1.51 -17.04
N SER A 156 8.91 -1.97 -17.70
CA SER A 156 9.43 -1.38 -18.94
C SER A 156 8.36 -1.31 -20.04
N HIS A 157 7.59 -2.38 -20.19
CA HIS A 157 6.47 -2.42 -21.13
C HIS A 157 5.40 -1.36 -20.82
N LYS A 158 5.04 -1.19 -19.54
CA LYS A 158 4.06 -0.17 -19.11
C LYS A 158 4.59 1.25 -19.35
N LEU A 159 5.86 1.51 -19.06
CA LEU A 159 6.49 2.79 -19.38
C LEU A 159 6.43 3.08 -20.90
N THR A 160 6.69 2.07 -21.73
CA THR A 160 6.59 2.18 -23.20
C THR A 160 5.16 2.50 -23.65
N LEU A 161 4.15 1.81 -23.11
CA LEU A 161 2.74 2.09 -23.41
C LEU A 161 2.35 3.52 -23.05
N LEU A 162 2.79 3.99 -21.88
CA LEU A 162 2.54 5.34 -21.43
C LEU A 162 3.25 6.38 -22.31
N LYS A 163 4.49 6.11 -22.73
CA LYS A 163 5.28 6.97 -23.63
C LYS A 163 4.65 7.12 -25.02
N ALA A 164 4.03 6.05 -25.51
CA ALA A 164 3.33 6.04 -26.79
C ALA A 164 1.93 6.70 -26.73
N SER A 165 1.42 6.94 -25.52
CA SER A 165 0.11 7.57 -25.32
C SER A 165 0.15 9.07 -25.58
N PRO A 166 -0.92 9.66 -26.14
CA PRO A 166 -1.05 11.12 -26.25
C PRO A 166 -1.33 11.82 -24.90
N SER A 167 -1.30 11.09 -23.77
CA SER A 167 -1.56 11.65 -22.44
C SER A 167 -0.48 12.63 -22.01
N ALA A 168 -0.90 13.85 -21.63
CA ALA A 168 -0.02 14.87 -21.09
C ALA A 168 0.19 14.75 -19.55
N ALA A 169 -0.30 13.69 -18.92
CA ALA A 169 -0.21 13.53 -17.46
C ALA A 169 1.22 13.25 -16.97
N VAL A 170 2.06 12.67 -17.83
CA VAL A 170 3.45 12.32 -17.52
C VAL A 170 4.37 12.84 -18.63
N PRO A 171 5.26 13.81 -18.35
CA PRO A 171 6.24 14.27 -19.34
C PRO A 171 7.12 13.14 -19.89
N ILE A 172 7.33 13.11 -21.22
CA ILE A 172 8.18 12.10 -21.89
C ILE A 172 9.61 12.08 -21.34
N SER A 173 10.12 13.24 -20.89
CA SER A 173 11.44 13.34 -20.24
C SER A 173 11.50 12.53 -18.94
N ILE A 174 10.45 12.56 -18.12
CA ILE A 174 10.36 11.76 -16.89
C ILE A 174 10.30 10.28 -17.26
N ILE A 175 9.47 9.88 -18.24
CA ILE A 175 9.40 8.47 -18.65
C ILE A 175 10.78 7.98 -19.13
N SER A 176 11.49 8.78 -19.92
CA SER A 176 12.82 8.41 -20.45
C SER A 176 13.88 8.33 -19.34
N GLU A 177 13.80 9.21 -18.33
CA GLU A 177 14.62 9.10 -17.12
C GLU A 177 14.36 7.78 -16.39
N LEU A 178 13.09 7.43 -16.17
CA LEU A 178 12.69 6.22 -15.46
C LEU A 178 13.07 4.94 -16.24
N GLU A 179 12.95 4.94 -17.57
CA GLU A 179 13.44 3.84 -18.43
C GLU A 179 14.95 3.62 -18.25
N THR A 180 15.73 4.70 -18.07
CA THR A 180 17.18 4.62 -17.85
C THR A 180 17.53 4.08 -16.46
N ILE A 181 16.71 4.41 -15.45
CA ILE A 181 16.95 4.03 -14.05
C ILE A 181 16.42 2.63 -13.74
N LEU A 182 15.40 2.16 -14.47
CA LEU A 182 14.72 0.90 -14.20
C LEU A 182 15.67 -0.30 -14.07
N PRO A 183 16.65 -0.54 -14.97
CA PRO A 183 17.58 -1.66 -14.82
C PRO A 183 18.42 -1.58 -13.53
N LEU A 184 18.76 -0.38 -13.07
CA LEU A 184 19.52 -0.18 -11.83
C LEU A 184 18.70 -0.55 -10.59
N LEU A 185 17.38 -0.38 -10.62
CA LEU A 185 16.48 -0.79 -9.54
C LEU A 185 16.35 -2.31 -9.45
N PHE A 186 16.60 -3.01 -10.55
CA PHE A 186 16.65 -4.47 -10.63
C PHE A 186 18.09 -4.98 -10.70
N ASP A 187 19.10 -4.18 -10.35
CA ASP A 187 20.46 -4.70 -10.16
C ASP A 187 20.54 -5.58 -8.90
N SER A 188 21.48 -6.52 -8.89
CA SER A 188 21.80 -7.35 -7.72
C SER A 188 22.17 -6.56 -6.47
N GLU A 189 22.76 -5.37 -6.62
CA GLU A 189 23.17 -4.50 -5.51
C GLU A 189 22.01 -3.66 -4.94
N TYR A 190 20.92 -3.48 -5.71
CA TYR A 190 19.79 -2.68 -5.25
C TYR A 190 18.82 -3.52 -4.40
N PRO A 191 18.44 -3.05 -3.19
CA PRO A 191 17.66 -3.86 -2.26
C PRO A 191 16.27 -4.15 -2.83
N GLN A 192 15.97 -5.45 -2.94
CA GLN A 192 14.62 -5.94 -3.19
C GLN A 192 13.97 -6.17 -1.83
N VAL A 193 12.79 -5.60 -1.64
CA VAL A 193 12.10 -5.58 -0.36
C VAL A 193 10.66 -6.02 -0.52
N LEU A 194 10.08 -6.57 0.54
CA LEU A 194 8.65 -6.80 0.60
C LEU A 194 7.92 -5.45 0.62
N THR A 195 7.03 -5.26 -0.34
CA THR A 195 6.09 -4.15 -0.41
C THR A 195 4.68 -4.64 -0.18
N HIS A 196 3.78 -3.75 0.24
CA HIS A 196 2.39 -4.07 0.52
C HIS A 196 1.55 -4.20 -0.76
N GLY A 197 1.90 -3.45 -1.81
CA GLY A 197 1.22 -3.42 -3.11
C GLY A 197 0.00 -2.50 -3.14
N ASP A 198 -0.70 -2.35 -2.02
CA ASP A 198 -1.78 -1.35 -1.85
C ASP A 198 -1.64 -0.47 -0.60
N PHE A 199 -0.46 0.12 -0.40
CA PHE A 199 -0.22 0.95 0.77
C PHE A 199 -0.94 2.31 0.69
N SER A 200 -2.09 2.41 1.36
CA SER A 200 -2.98 3.57 1.31
C SER A 200 -3.57 3.90 2.68
N LYS A 201 -4.22 5.08 2.81
CA LYS A 201 -4.83 5.54 4.07
C LYS A 201 -5.94 4.60 4.60
N THR A 202 -6.51 3.74 3.76
CA THR A 202 -7.53 2.76 4.16
C THR A 202 -6.94 1.49 4.77
N ASN A 203 -5.67 1.19 4.45
CA ASN A 203 -4.99 -0.04 4.87
C ASN A 203 -4.03 0.19 6.04
N ILE A 204 -3.91 1.43 6.52
CA ILE A 204 -3.11 1.82 7.68
C ILE A 204 -4.05 2.14 8.84
N LEU A 205 -3.83 1.48 9.97
CA LEU A 205 -4.50 1.77 11.22
C LEU A 205 -3.61 2.67 12.09
N VAL A 206 -4.25 3.65 12.71
CA VAL A 206 -3.59 4.69 13.51
C VAL A 206 -4.29 4.78 14.87
N ASN A 207 -3.50 4.99 15.92
CA ASN A 207 -4.05 5.34 17.22
C ASN A 207 -4.58 6.79 17.16
N PRO A 208 -5.88 7.05 17.40
CA PRO A 208 -6.46 8.38 17.25
C PRO A 208 -5.94 9.41 18.29
N ASP A 209 -5.37 8.96 19.40
CA ASP A 209 -4.85 9.82 20.45
C ASP A 209 -3.36 10.12 20.27
N THR A 210 -2.58 9.14 19.81
CA THR A 210 -1.12 9.25 19.67
C THR A 210 -0.63 9.44 18.24
N TYR A 211 -1.47 9.17 17.24
CA TYR A 211 -1.15 9.22 15.81
C TYR A 211 -0.06 8.26 15.33
N GLU A 212 0.26 7.27 16.17
CA GLU A 212 1.16 6.17 15.85
C GLU A 212 0.49 5.15 14.93
N ILE A 213 1.25 4.61 13.98
CA ILE A 213 0.78 3.46 13.18
C ILE A 213 0.70 2.23 14.09
N THR A 214 -0.50 1.65 14.20
CA THR A 214 -0.80 0.49 15.05
C THR A 214 -1.06 -0.78 14.26
N GLY A 215 -1.32 -0.69 12.96
CA GLY A 215 -1.58 -1.83 12.12
C GLY A 215 -1.54 -1.52 10.63
N ILE A 216 -1.20 -2.54 9.85
CA ILE A 216 -1.22 -2.52 8.38
C ILE A 216 -1.95 -3.78 7.93
N VAL A 217 -3.04 -3.59 7.20
CA VAL A 217 -3.98 -4.64 6.84
C VAL A 217 -4.10 -4.79 5.32
N ASP A 218 -4.62 -5.93 4.89
CA ASP A 218 -4.87 -6.26 3.48
C ASP A 218 -3.61 -6.48 2.61
N TRP A 219 -2.79 -7.44 3.02
CA TRP A 219 -1.55 -7.85 2.35
C TRP A 219 -1.75 -8.70 1.07
N SER A 220 -2.93 -8.66 0.42
CA SER A 220 -3.18 -9.53 -0.75
C SER A 220 -2.41 -9.16 -2.01
N LEU A 221 -1.91 -7.92 -2.10
CA LEU A 221 -1.07 -7.46 -3.22
C LEU A 221 0.41 -7.42 -2.88
N ALA A 222 0.79 -7.93 -1.72
CA ALA A 222 2.16 -7.84 -1.26
C ALA A 222 3.10 -8.68 -2.14
N ALA A 223 4.23 -8.10 -2.50
CA ALA A 223 5.20 -8.70 -3.39
C ALA A 223 6.60 -8.19 -3.08
N VAL A 224 7.62 -8.95 -3.49
CA VAL A 224 9.00 -8.45 -3.46
C VAL A 224 9.22 -7.54 -4.65
N GLN A 225 9.67 -6.31 -4.40
CA GLN A 225 9.90 -5.26 -5.40
C GLN A 225 11.13 -4.41 -5.03
N PRO A 226 11.67 -3.59 -5.95
CA PRO A 226 12.74 -2.65 -5.62
C PRO A 226 12.33 -1.70 -4.50
N PHE A 227 13.23 -1.46 -3.53
CA PHE A 227 13.01 -0.47 -2.48
C PHE A 227 12.65 0.90 -3.08
N GLY A 228 11.69 1.56 -2.45
CA GLY A 228 11.21 2.87 -2.89
C GLY A 228 10.02 2.82 -3.85
N ILE A 229 9.71 1.68 -4.48
CA ILE A 229 8.57 1.62 -5.42
C ILE A 229 7.23 1.95 -4.76
N GLU A 230 7.09 1.75 -3.44
CA GLU A 230 5.88 2.04 -2.67
C GLU A 230 5.98 3.38 -1.89
N LEU A 231 7.09 4.12 -2.03
CA LEU A 231 7.22 5.46 -1.42
C LEU A 231 6.33 6.50 -2.11
N ASP A 232 5.60 6.12 -3.15
CA ASP A 232 4.50 6.93 -3.68
C ASP A 232 3.44 7.26 -2.64
N CYS A 233 3.27 6.40 -1.64
CA CYS A 233 2.39 6.72 -0.52
C CYS A 233 2.82 8.01 0.20
N LEU A 234 4.12 8.36 0.29
CA LEU A 234 4.56 9.57 0.97
C LEU A 234 3.98 10.83 0.29
N PHE A 235 3.86 10.84 -1.04
CA PHE A 235 3.16 11.89 -1.77
C PHE A 235 1.70 12.00 -1.29
N LEU A 236 1.00 10.87 -1.16
CA LEU A 236 -0.41 10.81 -0.73
C LEU A 236 -0.63 11.18 0.74
N MET A 237 0.36 10.88 1.59
CA MET A 237 0.27 11.11 3.02
C MET A 237 0.63 12.55 3.39
N THR A 238 1.28 13.29 2.49
CA THR A 238 1.77 14.66 2.72
C THR A 238 1.06 15.70 1.85
N GLY A 239 -0.18 15.38 1.45
CA GLY A 239 -1.07 16.27 0.73
C GLY A 239 -2.53 15.81 0.81
N TYR A 240 -3.39 16.51 0.08
CA TYR A 240 -4.82 16.25 0.05
C TYR A 240 -5.39 16.44 -1.36
N MET A 241 -6.57 15.86 -1.60
CA MET A 241 -7.35 16.02 -2.82
C MET A 241 -8.54 16.94 -2.55
N ASP A 242 -8.79 17.89 -3.43
CA ASP A 242 -10.04 18.65 -3.50
C ASP A 242 -10.62 18.65 -4.93
N LEU A 243 -11.61 19.50 -5.21
CA LEU A 243 -12.25 19.59 -6.53
C LEU A 243 -11.33 20.15 -7.63
N ASN A 244 -10.29 20.89 -7.27
CA ASN A 244 -9.31 21.47 -8.19
C ASN A 244 -8.17 20.50 -8.48
N GLY A 245 -7.89 19.56 -7.57
CA GLY A 245 -6.98 18.46 -7.79
C GLY A 245 -6.20 18.11 -6.54
N TRP A 246 -4.99 17.59 -6.74
CA TRP A 246 -4.11 17.26 -5.64
C TRP A 246 -3.28 18.48 -5.22
N HIS A 247 -3.18 18.69 -3.91
CA HIS A 247 -2.49 19.80 -3.28
C HIS A 247 -1.53 19.28 -2.21
N ASN A 248 -0.37 19.93 -2.10
CA ASN A 248 0.57 19.67 -1.01
C ASN A 248 0.10 20.37 0.26
N TYR A 249 0.35 19.77 1.41
CA TYR A 249 0.31 20.52 2.66
C TYR A 249 1.43 21.55 2.69
N THR A 250 1.19 22.72 3.29
CA THR A 250 2.19 23.78 3.40
C THR A 250 3.42 23.31 4.19
N CYS A 251 3.23 22.43 5.18
CA CYS A 251 4.29 21.81 5.97
C CYS A 251 4.94 20.57 5.32
N ARG A 252 4.64 20.26 4.04
CA ARG A 252 5.18 19.07 3.37
C ARG A 252 6.72 18.97 3.42
N PRO A 253 7.52 20.04 3.24
CA PRO A 253 8.97 19.96 3.39
C PRO A 253 9.39 19.43 4.76
N GLN A 254 8.76 19.90 5.84
CA GLN A 254 9.01 19.47 7.22
C GLN A 254 8.63 18.01 7.43
N LEU A 255 7.49 17.57 6.86
CA LEU A 255 7.09 16.16 6.91
C LEU A 255 8.10 15.26 6.20
N TRP A 256 8.60 15.68 5.04
CA TRP A 256 9.60 14.93 4.28
C TRP A 256 10.95 14.89 5.00
N GLU A 257 11.36 15.99 5.62
CA GLU A 257 12.56 16.05 6.45
C GLU A 257 12.44 15.11 7.65
N ALA A 258 11.32 15.16 8.38
CA ALA A 258 11.05 14.27 9.51
C ALA A 258 11.03 12.79 9.10
N PHE A 259 10.44 12.47 7.95
CA PHE A 259 10.44 11.12 7.38
C PHE A 259 11.88 10.61 7.20
N TRP A 260 12.69 11.34 6.44
CA TRP A 260 14.04 10.89 6.10
C TRP A 260 14.96 10.89 7.32
N ALA A 261 14.85 11.89 8.21
CA ALA A 261 15.61 11.93 9.45
C ALA A 261 15.36 10.68 10.31
N GLU A 262 14.10 10.31 10.52
CA GLU A 262 13.76 9.10 11.28
C GLU A 262 14.19 7.84 10.53
N PHE A 263 13.97 7.77 9.20
CA PHE A 263 14.38 6.64 8.38
C PHE A 263 15.88 6.35 8.52
N TRP A 264 16.72 7.38 8.44
CA TRP A 264 18.17 7.21 8.62
C TRP A 264 18.54 6.81 10.04
N ALA A 265 17.86 7.37 11.04
CA ALA A 265 18.11 7.05 12.44
C ALA A 265 17.85 5.57 12.75
N VAL A 266 16.82 4.97 12.15
CA VAL A 266 16.39 3.60 12.49
C VAL A 266 16.82 2.53 11.48
N SER A 267 17.15 2.90 10.23
CA SER A 267 17.60 1.93 9.21
C SER A 267 19.02 1.40 9.47
N GLY A 268 19.80 2.06 10.33
CA GLY A 268 21.20 1.72 10.58
C GLY A 268 22.14 2.00 9.41
N ILE A 269 21.68 2.71 8.38
CA ILE A 269 22.51 3.14 7.26
C ILE A 269 23.43 4.25 7.75
N GLU A 270 24.71 3.93 7.88
CA GLU A 270 25.74 4.87 8.33
C GLU A 270 25.81 6.12 7.45
N ASP A 271 26.19 7.23 8.09
CA ASP A 271 26.46 8.48 7.40
C ASP A 271 27.93 8.48 6.95
N ASP A 272 28.15 8.31 5.65
CA ASP A 272 29.49 8.32 5.03
C ASP A 272 29.82 9.69 4.40
N GLY A 273 29.37 10.76 5.05
CA GLY A 273 29.48 12.13 4.53
C GLY A 273 28.34 12.49 3.58
N GLY A 274 27.16 11.89 3.78
CA GLY A 274 25.91 12.20 3.06
C GLY A 274 25.74 11.51 1.70
N LEU A 275 26.82 11.18 0.99
CA LEU A 275 26.75 10.70 -0.40
C LEU A 275 25.93 9.42 -0.56
N ARG A 276 26.10 8.41 0.31
CA ARG A 276 25.31 7.17 0.20
C ARG A 276 23.85 7.38 0.52
N ARG A 277 23.54 8.16 1.56
CA ARG A 277 22.15 8.49 1.93
C ARG A 277 21.45 9.27 0.82
N GLU A 278 22.15 10.21 0.20
CA GLU A 278 21.64 10.97 -0.95
C GLU A 278 21.40 10.07 -2.16
N ASN A 279 22.32 9.16 -2.48
CA ASN A 279 22.14 8.20 -3.57
C ASN A 279 20.96 7.25 -3.33
N ILE A 280 20.82 6.71 -2.11
CA ILE A 280 19.70 5.84 -1.74
C ILE A 280 18.38 6.61 -1.85
N ARG A 281 18.32 7.83 -1.31
CA ARG A 281 17.15 8.70 -1.40
C ARG A 281 16.78 8.99 -2.85
N SER A 282 17.75 9.39 -3.68
CA SER A 282 17.56 9.70 -5.09
C SER A 282 16.99 8.50 -5.87
N MET A 283 17.55 7.31 -5.65
CA MET A 283 17.06 6.08 -6.27
C MET A 283 15.66 5.70 -5.78
N ALA A 284 15.41 5.81 -4.48
CA ALA A 284 14.12 5.49 -3.89
C ALA A 284 13.02 6.46 -4.36
N GLU A 285 13.32 7.76 -4.52
CA GLU A 285 12.39 8.76 -5.07
C GLU A 285 12.09 8.51 -6.56
N LYS A 286 13.07 8.04 -7.34
CA LYS A 286 12.83 7.61 -8.74
C LYS A 286 11.98 6.33 -8.81
N ALA A 287 12.25 5.36 -7.94
CA ALA A 287 11.41 4.18 -7.80
C ALA A 287 9.97 4.55 -7.40
N ALA A 288 9.80 5.53 -6.51
CA ALA A 288 8.50 6.04 -6.12
C ALA A 288 7.72 6.59 -7.32
N LYS A 289 8.37 7.35 -8.22
CA LYS A 289 7.72 7.82 -9.46
C LYS A 289 7.22 6.67 -10.34
N ILE A 290 7.97 5.56 -10.41
CA ILE A 290 7.51 4.34 -11.10
C ILE A 290 6.27 3.77 -10.38
N GLY A 291 6.32 3.66 -9.05
CA GLY A 291 5.16 3.30 -8.21
C GLY A 291 3.91 4.12 -8.52
N ALA A 292 4.07 5.45 -8.60
CA ALA A 292 3.03 6.39 -8.99
C ALA A 292 2.39 6.03 -10.32
N ILE A 293 3.24 5.82 -11.34
CA ILE A 293 2.81 5.54 -12.69
C ILE A 293 2.02 4.23 -12.71
N LEU A 294 2.56 3.18 -12.09
CA LEU A 294 1.87 1.91 -11.95
C LEU A 294 0.53 2.08 -11.22
N ARG A 295 0.48 2.89 -10.16
CA ARG A 295 -0.71 3.08 -9.33
C ARG A 295 -1.82 3.88 -10.02
N TYR A 296 -1.45 4.90 -10.80
CA TYR A 296 -2.37 5.95 -11.26
C TYR A 296 -2.52 6.05 -12.78
N ALA A 297 -1.54 5.60 -13.58
CA ALA A 297 -1.62 5.67 -15.03
C ALA A 297 -2.34 4.47 -15.66
N PHE A 298 -2.61 3.41 -14.88
CA PHE A 298 -3.20 2.16 -15.36
C PHE A 298 -4.47 1.79 -14.58
N ASN A 299 -5.42 1.16 -15.26
CA ASN A 299 -6.57 0.53 -14.63
C ASN A 299 -6.13 -0.66 -13.77
N ARG A 300 -6.97 -1.07 -12.82
CA ARG A 300 -6.71 -2.24 -11.97
C ARG A 300 -7.26 -3.52 -12.58
N LYS A 301 -6.48 -4.58 -12.44
CA LYS A 301 -6.93 -5.97 -12.67
C LYS A 301 -7.88 -6.39 -11.54
N VAL A 302 -8.50 -7.55 -11.69
CA VAL A 302 -9.39 -8.14 -10.67
C VAL A 302 -8.68 -8.41 -9.33
N ASP A 303 -7.38 -8.70 -9.37
CA ASP A 303 -6.55 -8.87 -8.17
C ASP A 303 -6.26 -7.53 -7.45
N GLY A 304 -6.47 -6.39 -8.11
CA GLY A 304 -6.16 -5.05 -7.60
C GLY A 304 -4.82 -4.49 -8.10
N GLY A 305 -3.97 -5.30 -8.73
CA GLY A 305 -2.71 -4.88 -9.32
C GLY A 305 -2.88 -4.06 -10.61
N PRO A 306 -1.83 -3.38 -11.08
CA PRO A 306 -1.89 -2.58 -12.31
C PRO A 306 -2.08 -3.47 -13.55
N SER A 307 -2.99 -3.07 -14.43
CA SER A 307 -3.19 -3.68 -15.74
C SER A 307 -2.27 -3.05 -16.81
N GLU A 308 -2.46 -3.45 -18.06
CA GLU A 308 -1.80 -2.83 -19.23
C GLU A 308 -2.72 -1.82 -19.93
N VAL A 309 -3.91 -1.58 -19.38
CA VAL A 309 -4.87 -0.61 -19.91
C VAL A 309 -4.66 0.72 -19.20
N LEU A 310 -4.38 1.77 -19.96
CA LEU A 310 -4.23 3.11 -19.41
C LEU A 310 -5.52 3.59 -18.73
N SER A 311 -5.36 4.29 -17.62
CA SER A 311 -6.49 4.86 -16.89
C SER A 311 -7.12 6.01 -17.65
N THR A 312 -8.44 6.03 -17.68
CA THR A 312 -9.25 7.16 -18.17
C THR A 312 -9.80 8.00 -17.02
N SER A 313 -9.38 7.74 -15.78
CA SER A 313 -9.82 8.49 -14.60
C SER A 313 -9.11 9.82 -14.51
N ASP A 314 -9.85 10.91 -14.75
CA ASP A 314 -9.34 12.27 -14.60
C ASP A 314 -8.75 12.52 -13.21
N VAL A 315 -9.34 11.94 -12.17
CA VAL A 315 -8.85 12.08 -10.78
C VAL A 315 -7.47 11.45 -10.63
N MET A 316 -7.30 10.19 -11.06
CA MET A 316 -6.01 9.50 -10.96
C MET A 316 -4.93 10.19 -11.80
N LEU A 317 -5.28 10.64 -13.01
CA LEU A 317 -4.35 11.35 -13.88
C LEU A 317 -3.96 12.73 -13.31
N ARG A 318 -4.88 13.44 -12.64
CA ARG A 318 -4.56 14.69 -11.92
C ARG A 318 -3.64 14.44 -10.73
N MET A 319 -3.82 13.35 -9.97
CA MET A 319 -2.91 12.97 -8.88
C MET A 319 -1.50 12.74 -9.42
N LEU A 320 -1.39 11.93 -10.48
CA LEU A 320 -0.12 11.60 -11.10
C LEU A 320 0.59 12.86 -11.62
N LYS A 321 -0.15 13.72 -12.34
CA LYS A 321 0.37 14.97 -12.85
C LYS A 321 0.85 15.89 -11.72
N ALA A 322 0.05 16.07 -10.66
CA ALA A 322 0.41 16.95 -9.55
C ALA A 322 1.70 16.51 -8.84
N TRP A 323 1.97 15.21 -8.79
CA TRP A 323 3.25 14.73 -8.25
C TRP A 323 4.41 14.99 -9.21
N LEU A 324 4.25 14.66 -10.47
CA LEU A 324 5.34 14.69 -11.45
C LEU A 324 5.64 16.10 -11.96
N ASP A 325 4.69 17.03 -11.84
CA ASP A 325 4.86 18.46 -12.15
C ASP A 325 5.55 19.27 -11.05
N VAL A 326 5.92 18.64 -9.91
CA VAL A 326 6.73 19.31 -8.88
C VAL A 326 8.09 19.65 -9.47
N LYS A 327 8.22 20.88 -9.98
CA LYS A 327 9.52 21.52 -10.17
C LYS A 327 10.19 21.47 -8.81
N VAL A 328 11.30 20.74 -8.72
CA VAL A 328 12.25 20.88 -7.62
C VAL A 328 12.53 22.38 -7.55
N THR A 329 12.05 23.01 -6.48
CA THR A 329 12.25 24.43 -6.21
C THR A 329 13.44 24.57 -5.30
#